data_AF-A0A2S1JM23-F1
#
_entry.id   AF-A0A2S1JM23-F1
#
_cell.length_a   1.000
_cell.length_b   1.000
_cell.length_c   1.000
_cell.angle_alpha   90.00
_cell.angle_beta   90.00
_cell.angle_gamma   90.00
#
_symmetry.space_group_name_H-M   'P 1'
#
loop_
_entity.id
_entity.type
_entity.pdbx_description
1 polymer ?
#
loop_
_entity_poly.entity_id
_entity_poly.type
_entity_poly.pdbx_seq_one_letter_code
_entity_poly.pdbx_strand_id
1 'polypeptide(L)'
;MRYTYLTPFMFLLSACEPSQFAGGTALPDGSVYKGEMLNGLFHGPGQLEWPNGSHYRGDFREGRMTGEGELTGSDGCSYEGEFLNGELHGKGRYSCDEAEWAGEFLEGELQNGTLNWNDGETYSGEFLNYSFHGEGKLTKEDGSLYQGTFEYGTLIQGSYSDSEGYRYTGSFEYGSYSGEGELTQPDGTVFRATFRYGEAEGEGVRISTDAEGNTTEESGYFSGGIYYPSEDAWRAQANIPGAQAEARLYSESERLRNAIASLPSQRPGVRDIYTLLVGGDGTSPVFARELDWVAERLDEAFSIDQRMLRLSNGGGYGFPLATRTSIQESLNAIDQLMAPKEDLLLIHLVSHGARNGDFKIAEGEIPLNDFSLKDGRQWLENINAQYQWVIVSACFSGQWIETLNSPNRVIFTSAAADRSSFGCSDDSERTWFSSALYGEALNQGVYNPEAWFEAAKLKVTEMEQEQGIKKSRHSLPQYSVGEDFLIWWQESNSTY
;
A
#
# COMPACT_ATOMS: atom_id res chain seq x y z
N MET A 1 -14.86 -7.44 0.27
CA MET A 1 -15.74 -8.39 -0.45
C MET A 1 -17.17 -7.88 -0.41
N ARG A 2 -17.91 -7.93 -1.53
CA ARG A 2 -19.33 -7.54 -1.55
C ARG A 2 -20.17 -8.66 -0.94
N TYR A 3 -20.68 -8.42 0.27
CA TYR A 3 -21.74 -9.23 0.85
C TYR A 3 -22.97 -9.16 -0.06
N THR A 4 -23.33 -10.29 -0.65
CA THR A 4 -24.63 -10.42 -1.31
C THR A 4 -25.63 -10.67 -0.19
N TYR A 5 -26.33 -9.61 0.24
CA TYR A 5 -27.45 -9.71 1.16
C TYR A 5 -28.49 -10.71 0.61
N LEU A 6 -28.63 -11.86 1.26
CA LEU A 6 -29.73 -12.80 1.04
C LEU A 6 -31.03 -12.14 1.53
N THR A 7 -31.81 -11.62 0.59
CA THR A 7 -33.16 -11.12 0.86
C THR A 7 -34.11 -12.29 1.13
N PRO A 8 -35.01 -12.20 2.12
CA PRO A 8 -35.94 -13.27 2.42
C PRO A 8 -37.10 -13.21 1.41
N PHE A 9 -37.01 -14.00 0.33
CA PHE A 9 -38.13 -14.16 -0.60
C PHE A 9 -39.08 -15.26 -0.10
N MET A 10 -40.15 -14.85 0.56
CA MET A 10 -41.29 -15.70 0.86
C MET A 10 -42.10 -15.90 -0.44
N PHE A 11 -41.89 -17.01 -1.14
CA PHE A 11 -42.78 -17.46 -2.21
C PHE A 11 -43.66 -18.63 -1.72
N LEU A 12 -44.96 -18.36 -1.62
CA LEU A 12 -46.00 -19.36 -1.82
C LEU A 12 -46.01 -19.73 -3.31
N LEU A 13 -45.94 -21.03 -3.67
CA LEU A 13 -46.66 -21.62 -4.80
C LEU A 13 -46.40 -23.14 -4.94
N SER A 14 -47.52 -23.88 -4.97
CA SER A 14 -47.84 -25.09 -5.75
C SER A 14 -46.77 -26.17 -6.00
N ALA A 15 -47.09 -27.37 -5.51
CA ALA A 15 -46.44 -28.65 -5.76
C ALA A 15 -46.09 -28.90 -7.25
N CYS A 16 -44.79 -28.94 -7.54
CA CYS A 16 -44.23 -29.76 -8.60
C CYS A 16 -43.29 -30.74 -7.89
N GLU A 17 -43.68 -32.01 -7.81
CA GLU A 17 -42.87 -33.06 -7.17
C GLU A 17 -41.54 -33.21 -7.92
N PRO A 18 -40.40 -33.18 -7.22
CA PRO A 18 -39.11 -33.35 -7.87
C PRO A 18 -38.97 -34.81 -8.36
N SER A 19 -38.56 -34.96 -9.61
CA SER A 19 -38.36 -36.28 -10.23
C SER A 19 -37.10 -36.94 -9.67
N GLN A 20 -37.28 -37.96 -8.83
CA GLN A 20 -36.21 -38.84 -8.38
C GLN A 20 -35.71 -39.69 -9.55
N PHE A 21 -34.44 -39.53 -9.90
CA PHE A 21 -33.73 -40.45 -10.79
C PHE A 21 -32.68 -41.22 -9.99
N ALA A 22 -32.16 -42.32 -10.52
CA ALA A 22 -31.17 -43.17 -9.85
C ALA A 22 -29.86 -42.44 -9.45
N GLY A 23 -29.70 -41.17 -9.82
CA GLY A 23 -28.58 -40.30 -9.46
C GLY A 23 -28.91 -39.15 -8.50
N GLY A 24 -30.12 -39.04 -7.94
CA GLY A 24 -30.52 -37.99 -6.99
C GLY A 24 -31.80 -37.24 -7.36
N THR A 25 -32.08 -36.18 -6.59
CA THR A 25 -33.19 -35.24 -6.76
C THR A 25 -32.69 -34.00 -7.49
N ALA A 26 -33.14 -33.77 -8.73
CA ALA A 26 -32.85 -32.54 -9.46
C ALA A 26 -33.77 -31.40 -8.99
N LEU A 27 -33.20 -30.24 -8.71
CA LEU A 27 -33.91 -29.03 -8.28
C LEU A 27 -34.20 -28.10 -9.47
N PRO A 28 -35.18 -27.16 -9.33
CA PRO A 28 -35.52 -26.21 -10.39
C PRO A 28 -34.38 -25.30 -10.85
N ASP A 29 -33.40 -25.04 -9.98
CA ASP A 29 -32.20 -24.24 -10.27
C ASP A 29 -31.09 -25.05 -10.99
N GLY A 30 -31.33 -26.33 -11.27
CA GLY A 30 -30.38 -27.23 -11.92
C GLY A 30 -29.41 -27.92 -10.95
N SER A 31 -29.47 -27.63 -9.65
CA SER A 31 -28.67 -28.35 -8.65
C SER A 31 -29.19 -29.77 -8.45
N VAL A 32 -28.31 -30.66 -7.99
CA VAL A 32 -28.61 -32.07 -7.76
C VAL A 32 -28.33 -32.40 -6.30
N TYR A 33 -29.35 -32.83 -5.58
CA TYR A 33 -29.24 -33.31 -4.21
C TYR A 33 -29.29 -34.83 -4.13
N LYS A 34 -28.38 -35.44 -3.36
CA LYS A 34 -28.34 -36.88 -3.06
C LYS A 34 -28.33 -37.04 -1.54
N GLY A 35 -29.48 -37.37 -0.95
CA GLY A 35 -29.60 -37.56 0.50
C GLY A 35 -31.05 -37.80 0.92
N GLU A 36 -31.27 -37.86 2.23
CA GLU A 36 -32.60 -38.04 2.78
C GLU A 36 -33.41 -36.73 2.71
N MET A 37 -34.73 -36.86 2.59
CA MET A 37 -35.65 -35.72 2.62
C MET A 37 -36.73 -35.95 3.67
N LEU A 38 -37.01 -34.94 4.48
CA LEU A 38 -38.07 -34.95 5.48
C LEU A 38 -39.00 -33.76 5.22
N ASN A 39 -40.30 -34.04 5.06
CA ASN A 39 -41.33 -33.03 4.75
C ASN A 39 -41.01 -32.16 3.51
N GLY A 40 -40.34 -32.73 2.51
CA GLY A 40 -39.96 -32.03 1.28
C GLY A 40 -38.71 -31.15 1.39
N LEU A 41 -38.01 -31.16 2.53
CA LEU A 41 -36.75 -30.45 2.76
C LEU A 41 -35.59 -31.43 2.92
N PHE A 42 -34.37 -30.99 2.59
CA PHE A 42 -33.15 -31.79 2.82
C PHE A 42 -32.95 -32.05 4.31
N HIS A 43 -32.61 -33.30 4.65
CA HIS A 43 -32.48 -33.74 6.03
C HIS A 43 -31.45 -34.86 6.15
N GLY A 44 -30.70 -34.88 7.26
CA GLY A 44 -29.67 -35.89 7.50
C GLY A 44 -28.47 -35.76 6.54
N PRO A 45 -27.63 -36.80 6.42
CA PRO A 45 -26.46 -36.78 5.56
C PRO A 45 -26.85 -36.65 4.09
N GLY A 46 -26.17 -35.77 3.36
CA GLY A 46 -26.41 -35.60 1.93
C GLY A 46 -25.25 -34.95 1.18
N GLN A 47 -25.40 -34.92 -0.14
CA GLN A 47 -24.51 -34.22 -1.05
C GLN A 47 -25.34 -33.31 -1.96
N LEU A 48 -24.92 -32.05 -2.08
CA LEU A 48 -25.53 -31.06 -2.97
C LEU A 48 -24.49 -30.60 -3.98
N GLU A 49 -24.80 -30.73 -5.27
CA GLU A 49 -23.95 -30.30 -6.39
C GLU A 49 -24.66 -29.18 -7.15
N TRP A 50 -23.98 -28.04 -7.34
CA TRP A 50 -24.53 -26.88 -8.07
C TRP A 50 -24.03 -26.84 -9.52
N PRO A 51 -24.78 -26.22 -10.46
CA PRO A 51 -24.37 -26.14 -11.87
C PRO A 51 -23.02 -25.44 -12.13
N ASN A 52 -22.59 -24.57 -11.22
CA ASN A 52 -21.30 -23.88 -11.29
C ASN A 52 -20.10 -24.78 -10.91
N GLY A 53 -20.35 -26.03 -10.51
CA GLY A 53 -19.31 -26.98 -10.07
C GLY A 53 -19.04 -26.95 -8.57
N SER A 54 -19.63 -26.01 -7.82
CA SER A 54 -19.59 -26.07 -6.35
C SER A 54 -20.27 -27.34 -5.86
N HIS A 55 -19.81 -27.86 -4.73
CA HIS A 55 -20.46 -29.00 -4.09
C HIS A 55 -20.28 -28.98 -2.58
N TYR A 56 -21.29 -29.49 -1.88
CA TYR A 56 -21.29 -29.68 -0.44
C TYR A 56 -21.56 -31.14 -0.10
N ARG A 57 -20.88 -31.64 0.93
CA ARG A 57 -21.12 -32.95 1.54
C ARG A 57 -21.18 -32.79 3.05
N GLY A 58 -22.31 -33.14 3.65
CA GLY A 58 -22.48 -33.03 5.10
C GLY A 58 -23.93 -33.21 5.53
N ASP A 59 -24.24 -32.80 6.75
CA ASP A 59 -25.57 -32.94 7.32
C ASP A 59 -26.48 -31.77 6.93
N PHE A 60 -27.78 -32.08 6.78
CA PHE A 60 -28.82 -31.11 6.49
C PHE A 60 -29.91 -31.14 7.57
N ARG A 61 -30.46 -29.96 7.91
CA ARG A 61 -31.66 -29.83 8.74
C ARG A 61 -32.54 -28.72 8.19
N GLU A 62 -33.81 -29.05 7.93
CA GLU A 62 -34.79 -28.13 7.37
C GLU A 62 -34.32 -27.46 6.07
N GLY A 63 -33.61 -28.20 5.22
CA GLY A 63 -33.10 -27.71 3.94
C GLY A 63 -31.78 -26.93 4.03
N ARG A 64 -31.20 -26.75 5.21
CA ARG A 64 -29.96 -25.97 5.42
C ARG A 64 -28.80 -26.88 5.84
N MET A 65 -27.59 -26.54 5.39
CA MET A 65 -26.35 -27.18 5.83
C MET A 65 -26.17 -26.97 7.34
N THR A 66 -25.83 -28.03 8.07
CA THR A 66 -25.65 -28.00 9.52
C THR A 66 -24.68 -29.09 9.96
N GLY A 67 -24.05 -28.94 11.13
CA GLY A 67 -23.11 -29.96 11.63
C GLY A 67 -21.84 -30.01 10.79
N GLU A 68 -21.10 -31.11 10.85
CA GLU A 68 -19.86 -31.28 10.10
C GLU A 68 -20.11 -31.42 8.60
N GLY A 69 -19.29 -30.76 7.78
CA GLY A 69 -19.37 -30.90 6.34
C GLY A 69 -18.14 -30.35 5.61
N GLU A 70 -18.15 -30.58 4.30
CA GLU A 70 -17.14 -30.12 3.35
C GLU A 70 -17.85 -29.35 2.23
N LEU A 71 -17.44 -28.12 1.98
CA LEU A 71 -17.92 -27.27 0.90
C LEU A 71 -16.74 -26.94 -0.02
N THR A 72 -16.85 -27.23 -1.30
CA THR A 72 -15.89 -26.77 -2.32
C THR A 72 -16.57 -25.79 -3.26
N GLY A 73 -16.00 -24.59 -3.38
CA GLY A 73 -16.42 -23.54 -4.29
C GLY A 73 -16.03 -23.83 -5.74
N SER A 74 -16.63 -23.09 -6.68
CA SER A 74 -16.29 -23.19 -8.11
C SER A 74 -14.93 -22.57 -8.44
N ASP A 75 -14.40 -21.75 -7.53
CA ASP A 75 -13.07 -21.15 -7.53
C ASP A 75 -11.97 -22.12 -7.08
N GLY A 76 -12.33 -23.31 -6.59
CA GLY A 76 -11.39 -24.30 -6.08
C GLY A 76 -11.07 -24.14 -4.59
N CYS A 77 -11.62 -23.12 -3.93
CA CYS A 77 -11.46 -22.93 -2.50
C CYS A 77 -12.40 -23.87 -1.73
N SER A 78 -11.96 -24.36 -0.58
CA SER A 78 -12.68 -25.38 0.17
C SER A 78 -12.78 -25.04 1.65
N TYR A 79 -13.89 -25.42 2.26
CA TYR A 79 -14.09 -25.39 3.71
C TYR A 79 -14.41 -26.80 4.23
N GLU A 80 -13.75 -27.20 5.30
CA GLU A 80 -14.05 -28.40 6.07
C GLU A 80 -14.29 -27.99 7.53
N GLY A 81 -15.46 -28.29 8.09
CA GLY A 81 -15.79 -27.94 9.47
C GLY A 81 -17.28 -27.89 9.76
N GLU A 82 -17.65 -27.19 10.82
CA GLU A 82 -19.02 -27.10 11.27
C GLU A 82 -19.84 -26.05 10.47
N PHE A 83 -21.12 -26.34 10.29
CA PHE A 83 -22.09 -25.47 9.65
C PHE A 83 -23.27 -25.23 10.58
N LEU A 84 -23.83 -24.03 10.52
CA LEU A 84 -25.09 -23.70 11.19
C LEU A 84 -25.95 -22.84 10.26
N ASN A 85 -27.16 -23.31 9.96
CA ASN A 85 -28.12 -22.61 9.10
C ASN A 85 -27.60 -22.25 7.69
N GLY A 86 -26.65 -23.01 7.15
CA GLY A 86 -26.06 -22.74 5.84
C GLY A 86 -24.78 -21.92 5.85
N GLU A 87 -24.32 -21.46 7.02
CA GLU A 87 -23.11 -20.65 7.18
C GLU A 87 -22.01 -21.45 7.87
N LEU A 88 -20.75 -21.08 7.60
CA LEU A 88 -19.58 -21.61 8.30
C LEU A 88 -19.69 -21.25 9.79
N HIS A 89 -19.48 -22.21 10.66
CA HIS A 89 -19.66 -22.04 12.10
C HIS A 89 -18.69 -22.92 12.88
N GLY A 90 -18.53 -22.67 14.18
CA GLY A 90 -17.74 -23.54 15.05
C GLY A 90 -16.31 -23.72 14.56
N LYS A 91 -15.75 -24.92 14.73
CA LYS A 91 -14.39 -25.20 14.26
C LYS A 91 -14.39 -25.55 12.77
N GLY A 92 -13.44 -24.98 12.05
CA GLY A 92 -13.23 -25.35 10.66
C GLY A 92 -11.89 -24.95 10.09
N ARG A 93 -11.67 -25.37 8.85
CA ARG A 93 -10.52 -25.06 8.01
C ARG A 93 -11.01 -24.57 6.66
N TYR A 94 -10.54 -23.41 6.25
CA TYR A 94 -10.76 -22.86 4.92
C TYR A 94 -9.43 -22.85 4.17
N SER A 95 -9.40 -23.37 2.95
CA SER A 95 -8.21 -23.45 2.10
C SER A 95 -8.51 -22.81 0.76
N CYS A 96 -7.67 -21.88 0.33
CA CYS A 96 -7.87 -21.13 -0.91
C CYS A 96 -6.49 -20.72 -1.45
N ASP A 97 -6.24 -21.00 -2.73
CA ASP A 97 -4.94 -20.81 -3.37
C ASP A 97 -3.78 -21.44 -2.57
N GLU A 98 -2.86 -20.63 -2.05
CA GLU A 98 -1.67 -21.04 -1.30
C GLU A 98 -1.78 -20.77 0.20
N ALA A 99 -3.00 -20.54 0.68
CA ALA A 99 -3.28 -20.14 2.05
C ALA A 99 -4.32 -21.05 2.74
N GLU A 100 -4.12 -21.26 4.03
CA GLU A 100 -4.97 -22.08 4.87
C GLU A 100 -5.32 -21.35 6.17
N TRP A 101 -6.61 -21.10 6.36
CA TRP A 101 -7.18 -20.55 7.59
C TRP A 101 -7.77 -21.69 8.42
N ALA A 102 -7.56 -21.69 9.73
CA ALA A 102 -8.15 -22.67 10.63
C ALA A 102 -8.50 -22.03 11.97
N GLY A 103 -9.69 -22.30 12.50
CA GLY A 103 -10.09 -21.71 13.77
C GLY A 103 -11.60 -21.73 14.00
N GLU A 104 -12.07 -20.77 14.78
CA GLU A 104 -13.46 -20.60 15.16
C GLU A 104 -14.18 -19.64 14.20
N PHE A 105 -15.24 -20.13 13.56
CA PHE A 105 -16.09 -19.39 12.63
C PHE A 105 -17.41 -19.01 13.29
N LEU A 106 -17.86 -17.77 13.06
CA LEU A 106 -19.15 -17.26 13.50
C LEU A 106 -19.78 -16.46 12.37
N GLU A 107 -21.02 -16.79 12.01
CA GLU A 107 -21.77 -16.14 10.92
C GLU A 107 -20.98 -16.07 9.60
N GLY A 108 -20.25 -17.15 9.27
CA GLY A 108 -19.42 -17.24 8.07
C GLY A 108 -18.02 -16.67 8.19
N GLU A 109 -17.69 -15.92 9.25
CA GLU A 109 -16.40 -15.25 9.41
C GLU A 109 -15.49 -15.95 10.42
N LEU A 110 -14.21 -16.06 10.09
CA LEU A 110 -13.19 -16.48 11.06
C LEU A 110 -13.04 -15.39 12.13
N GLN A 111 -13.18 -15.76 13.40
CA GLN A 111 -13.03 -14.85 14.54
C GLN A 111 -11.65 -14.98 15.18
N ASN A 112 -11.20 -16.21 15.39
CA ASN A 112 -9.94 -16.53 16.05
C ASN A 112 -9.35 -17.77 15.39
N GLY A 113 -8.06 -17.75 15.04
CA GLY A 113 -7.48 -18.89 14.34
C GLY A 113 -6.03 -18.72 13.96
N THR A 114 -5.62 -19.55 13.01
CA THR A 114 -4.32 -19.51 12.36
C THR A 114 -4.50 -19.29 10.86
N LEU A 115 -3.61 -18.52 10.26
CA LEU A 115 -3.40 -18.47 8.81
C LEU A 115 -1.99 -18.97 8.52
N ASN A 116 -1.89 -19.97 7.65
CA ASN A 116 -0.62 -20.52 7.18
C ASN A 116 -0.52 -20.29 5.68
N TRP A 117 0.63 -19.80 5.22
CA TRP A 117 0.96 -19.68 3.80
C TRP A 117 1.98 -20.76 3.42
N ASN A 118 1.98 -21.14 2.14
CA ASN A 118 2.90 -22.18 1.64
C ASN A 118 4.39 -21.76 1.69
N ASP A 119 4.68 -20.46 1.75
CA ASP A 119 6.04 -19.91 1.92
C ASP A 119 6.59 -20.07 3.35
N GLY A 120 5.74 -20.47 4.31
CA GLY A 120 6.10 -20.65 5.71
C GLY A 120 5.77 -19.46 6.61
N GLU A 121 5.21 -18.37 6.08
CA GLU A 121 4.59 -17.35 6.92
C GLU A 121 3.45 -17.96 7.75
N THR A 122 3.25 -17.47 8.97
CA THR A 122 2.15 -17.90 9.84
C THR A 122 1.61 -16.74 10.67
N TYR A 123 0.29 -16.66 10.80
CA TYR A 123 -0.38 -15.76 11.72
C TYR A 123 -1.25 -16.58 12.68
N SER A 124 -1.31 -16.17 13.94
CA SER A 124 -2.23 -16.71 14.93
C SER A 124 -2.81 -15.57 15.76
N GLY A 125 -4.13 -15.46 15.82
CA GLY A 125 -4.78 -14.33 16.49
C GLY A 125 -6.24 -14.16 16.09
N GLU A 126 -6.74 -12.96 16.34
CA GLU A 126 -8.10 -12.55 15.97
C GLU A 126 -8.16 -12.10 14.51
N PHE A 127 -9.34 -12.19 13.92
CA PHE A 127 -9.60 -11.80 12.54
C PHE A 127 -10.85 -10.94 12.48
N LEU A 128 -10.86 -10.00 11.53
CA LEU A 128 -12.03 -9.23 11.15
C LEU A 128 -12.03 -9.09 9.63
N ASN A 129 -13.10 -9.49 8.95
CA ASN A 129 -13.18 -9.53 7.48
C ASN A 129 -11.98 -10.27 6.84
N TYR A 130 -11.52 -11.37 7.45
CA TYR A 130 -10.35 -12.16 7.03
C TYR A 130 -8.99 -11.42 7.07
N SER A 131 -8.92 -10.19 7.59
CA SER A 131 -7.66 -9.51 7.90
C SER A 131 -7.29 -9.69 9.37
N PHE A 132 -5.99 -9.62 9.69
CA PHE A 132 -5.53 -9.65 11.10
C PHE A 132 -6.15 -8.46 11.83
N HIS A 133 -6.70 -8.75 13.00
CA HIS A 133 -7.29 -7.74 13.85
C HIS A 133 -7.09 -8.15 15.31
N GLY A 134 -7.26 -7.24 16.26
CA GLY A 134 -7.15 -7.57 17.68
C GLY A 134 -5.78 -8.14 18.05
N GLU A 135 -5.71 -9.01 19.06
CA GLU A 135 -4.45 -9.59 19.49
C GLU A 135 -4.00 -10.72 18.56
N GLY A 136 -2.71 -10.71 18.19
CA GLY A 136 -2.15 -11.73 17.33
C GLY A 136 -0.64 -11.83 17.34
N LYS A 137 -0.16 -12.80 16.57
CA LYS A 137 1.25 -13.12 16.39
C LYS A 137 1.48 -13.52 14.94
N LEU A 138 2.33 -12.77 14.23
CA LEU A 138 2.76 -13.01 12.86
C LEU A 138 4.23 -13.44 12.86
N THR A 139 4.55 -14.56 12.20
CA THR A 139 5.90 -15.02 11.93
C THR A 139 6.12 -14.99 10.43
N LYS A 140 7.16 -14.27 9.98
CA LYS A 140 7.53 -14.12 8.57
C LYS A 140 8.46 -15.24 8.10
N GLU A 141 8.63 -15.36 6.78
CA GLU A 141 9.52 -16.35 6.15
C GLU A 141 10.97 -16.24 6.66
N ASP A 142 11.45 -15.01 6.88
CA ASP A 142 12.78 -14.72 7.41
C ASP A 142 12.94 -15.02 8.91
N GLY A 143 11.88 -15.50 9.56
CA GLY A 143 11.82 -15.79 10.99
C GLY A 143 11.58 -14.56 11.87
N SER A 144 11.40 -13.37 11.29
CA SER A 144 10.98 -12.19 12.05
C SER A 144 9.59 -12.39 12.64
N LEU A 145 9.40 -11.82 13.82
CA LEU A 145 8.26 -12.06 14.66
C LEU A 145 7.63 -10.73 15.07
N TYR A 146 6.32 -10.61 14.84
CA TYR A 146 5.49 -9.50 15.26
C TYR A 146 4.40 -10.01 16.20
N GLN A 147 4.20 -9.36 17.34
CA GLN A 147 3.20 -9.79 18.32
C GLN A 147 2.56 -8.60 19.02
N GLY A 148 1.24 -8.57 19.11
CA GLY A 148 0.48 -7.53 19.80
C GLY A 148 -0.85 -7.25 19.11
N THR A 149 -1.29 -6.00 19.15
CA THR A 149 -2.56 -5.55 18.59
C THR A 149 -2.41 -5.21 17.11
N PHE A 150 -3.22 -5.85 16.27
CA PHE A 150 -3.32 -5.63 14.83
C PHE A 150 -4.60 -4.88 14.47
N GLU A 151 -4.49 -4.02 13.45
CA GLU A 151 -5.62 -3.36 12.81
C GLU A 151 -5.47 -3.48 11.28
N TYR A 152 -6.44 -4.15 10.66
CA TYR A 152 -6.52 -4.40 9.21
C TYR A 152 -5.21 -4.94 8.61
N GLY A 153 -4.62 -5.95 9.25
CA GLY A 153 -3.41 -6.62 8.77
C GLY A 153 -2.09 -6.00 9.26
N THR A 154 -2.11 -4.82 9.86
CA THR A 154 -0.89 -4.14 10.34
C THR A 154 -0.80 -4.18 11.85
N LEU A 155 0.40 -4.40 12.40
CA LEU A 155 0.65 -4.25 13.84
C LEU A 155 0.63 -2.76 14.16
N ILE A 156 -0.14 -2.34 15.17
CA ILE A 156 -0.22 -0.93 15.62
C ILE A 156 0.42 -0.72 16.99
N GLN A 157 0.46 -1.77 17.82
CA GLN A 157 1.06 -1.76 19.14
C GLN A 157 1.54 -3.16 19.48
N GLY A 158 2.79 -3.32 19.92
CA GLY A 158 3.28 -4.64 20.27
C GLY A 158 4.79 -4.74 20.34
N SER A 159 5.30 -5.91 19.99
CA SER A 159 6.72 -6.20 19.90
C SER A 159 7.11 -6.77 18.53
N TYR A 160 8.36 -6.51 18.19
CA TYR A 160 9.05 -7.08 17.03
C TYR A 160 10.34 -7.76 17.48
N SER A 161 10.75 -8.83 16.78
CA SER A 161 12.10 -9.37 16.88
C SER A 161 12.53 -10.10 15.62
N ASP A 162 13.82 -10.10 15.31
CA ASP A 162 14.39 -10.84 14.18
C ASP A 162 15.60 -11.71 14.54
N SER A 163 16.10 -12.41 13.52
CA SER A 163 17.28 -13.27 13.61
C SER A 163 18.60 -12.51 13.76
N GLU A 164 18.63 -11.22 13.40
CA GLU A 164 19.81 -10.36 13.53
C GLU A 164 19.99 -9.88 14.97
N GLY A 165 18.94 -9.96 15.79
CA GLY A 165 18.97 -9.70 17.22
C GLY A 165 18.27 -8.40 17.63
N TYR A 166 17.67 -7.69 16.68
CA TYR A 166 16.83 -6.54 16.99
C TYR A 166 15.59 -7.01 17.74
N ARG A 167 15.19 -6.24 18.76
CA ARG A 167 13.92 -6.41 19.46
C ARG A 167 13.32 -5.06 19.76
N TYR A 168 12.07 -4.83 19.39
CA TYR A 168 11.37 -3.59 19.68
C TYR A 168 10.11 -3.85 20.50
N THR A 169 9.74 -2.91 21.36
CA THR A 169 8.43 -2.87 22.02
C THR A 169 7.92 -1.44 22.04
N GLY A 170 6.74 -1.20 21.47
CA GLY A 170 6.16 0.13 21.32
C GLY A 170 5.04 0.16 20.30
N SER A 171 4.74 1.35 19.79
CA SER A 171 3.77 1.55 18.72
C SER A 171 4.39 1.41 17.33
N PHE A 172 3.55 1.13 16.36
CA PHE A 172 3.92 0.94 14.97
C PHE A 172 3.01 1.77 14.06
N GLU A 173 3.58 2.33 13.01
CA GLU A 173 2.85 3.08 11.98
C GLU A 173 3.42 2.71 10.61
N TYR A 174 2.56 2.25 9.70
CA TYR A 174 2.96 1.75 8.37
C TYR A 174 4.09 0.69 8.41
N GLY A 175 4.08 -0.18 9.44
CA GLY A 175 5.08 -1.22 9.65
C GLY A 175 6.41 -0.74 10.27
N SER A 176 6.56 0.56 10.56
CA SER A 176 7.76 1.13 11.18
C SER A 176 7.54 1.45 12.66
N TYR A 177 8.61 1.43 13.48
CA TYR A 177 8.54 1.89 14.87
C TYR A 177 8.10 3.36 14.91
N SER A 178 7.12 3.66 15.77
CA SER A 178 6.57 5.01 15.92
C SER A 178 6.23 5.26 17.38
N GLY A 179 6.21 6.52 17.81
CA GLY A 179 5.85 6.91 19.18
C GLY A 179 6.85 6.42 20.23
N GLU A 180 6.44 6.40 21.50
CA GLU A 180 7.30 5.94 22.60
C GLU A 180 7.57 4.44 22.48
N GLY A 181 8.84 4.04 22.60
CA GLY A 181 9.21 2.64 22.54
C GLY A 181 10.57 2.32 23.13
N GLU A 182 10.90 1.03 23.09
CA GLU A 182 12.18 0.48 23.52
C GLU A 182 12.74 -0.43 22.42
N LEU A 183 13.91 -0.07 21.87
CA LEU A 183 14.63 -0.85 20.85
C LEU A 183 15.89 -1.45 21.46
N THR A 184 15.98 -2.77 21.51
CA THR A 184 17.21 -3.52 21.77
C THR A 184 17.90 -3.82 20.44
N GLN A 185 19.18 -3.44 20.35
CA GLN A 185 20.04 -3.71 19.21
C GLN A 185 20.73 -5.09 19.31
N PRO A 186 21.32 -5.59 18.21
CA PRO A 186 22.06 -6.85 18.19
C PRO A 186 23.21 -6.94 19.22
N ASP A 187 23.83 -5.80 19.55
CA ASP A 187 24.91 -5.72 20.54
C ASP A 187 24.41 -5.74 21.99
N GLY A 188 23.09 -5.77 22.21
CA GLY A 188 22.44 -5.70 23.52
C GLY A 188 22.23 -4.28 24.06
N THR A 189 22.62 -3.25 23.32
CA THR A 189 22.32 -1.85 23.66
C THR A 189 20.83 -1.60 23.52
N VAL A 190 20.22 -0.93 24.49
CA VAL A 190 18.80 -0.60 24.50
C VAL A 190 18.61 0.91 24.35
N PHE A 191 17.73 1.33 23.45
CA PHE A 191 17.29 2.71 23.28
C PHE A 191 15.86 2.84 23.76
N ARG A 192 15.61 3.73 24.71
CA ARG A 192 14.28 4.14 25.15
C ARG A 192 14.05 5.60 24.78
N ALA A 193 13.17 5.84 23.82
CA ALA A 193 12.97 7.15 23.20
C ALA A 193 11.62 7.22 22.48
N THR A 194 11.29 8.39 21.95
CA THR A 194 10.30 8.54 20.88
C THR A 194 10.90 8.05 19.56
N PHE A 195 10.15 7.25 18.79
CA PHE A 195 10.52 6.77 17.47
C PHE A 195 9.70 7.48 16.39
N ARG A 196 10.32 7.76 15.25
CA ARG A 196 9.65 8.26 14.05
C ARG A 196 10.22 7.53 12.84
N TYR A 197 9.36 6.87 12.07
CA TYR A 197 9.73 6.13 10.86
C TYR A 197 10.83 5.08 11.11
N GLY A 198 10.76 4.38 12.25
CA GLY A 198 11.72 3.34 12.62
C GLY A 198 12.91 3.82 13.45
N GLU A 199 13.15 5.13 13.53
CA GLU A 199 14.37 5.68 14.13
C GLU A 199 14.08 6.39 15.47
N ALA A 200 14.97 6.23 16.45
CA ALA A 200 14.91 6.99 17.69
C ALA A 200 15.22 8.48 17.42
N GLU A 201 14.41 9.36 17.99
CA GLU A 201 14.44 10.82 17.79
C GLU A 201 14.18 11.57 19.10
N GLY A 202 14.87 12.70 19.29
CA GLY A 202 14.66 13.59 20.43
C GLY A 202 15.29 13.10 21.73
N GLU A 203 14.80 13.59 22.87
CA GLU A 203 15.31 13.18 24.17
C GLU A 203 15.04 11.68 24.43
N GLY A 204 16.03 10.99 25.00
CA GLY A 204 15.88 9.58 25.33
C GLY A 204 17.02 9.06 26.17
N VAL A 205 17.05 7.74 26.32
CA VAL A 205 18.03 7.04 27.14
C VAL A 205 18.67 5.91 26.35
N ARG A 206 20.00 5.83 26.42
CA ARG A 206 20.77 4.64 26.01
C ARG A 206 21.12 3.81 27.24
N ILE A 207 20.87 2.52 27.17
CA ILE A 207 21.22 1.56 28.21
C ILE A 207 22.20 0.55 27.61
N SER A 208 23.39 0.44 28.21
CA SER A 208 24.41 -0.54 27.80
C SER A 208 24.72 -1.48 28.96
N THR A 209 24.94 -2.76 28.66
CA THR A 209 25.32 -3.77 29.66
C THR A 209 26.77 -4.18 29.45
N ASP A 210 27.61 -4.11 30.49
CA ASP A 210 29.00 -4.55 30.42
C ASP A 210 29.13 -6.08 30.46
N ALA A 211 30.36 -6.60 30.30
CA ALA A 211 30.63 -8.04 30.28
C ALA A 211 30.36 -8.70 31.65
N GLU A 212 30.34 -7.92 32.72
CA GLU A 212 30.03 -8.33 34.08
C GLU A 212 28.51 -8.30 34.39
N GLY A 213 27.69 -7.82 33.45
CA GLY A 213 26.23 -7.73 33.57
C GLY A 213 25.72 -6.45 34.24
N ASN A 214 26.56 -5.45 34.47
CA ASN A 214 26.14 -4.16 35.02
C ASN A 214 25.57 -3.28 33.91
N THR A 215 24.39 -2.74 34.15
CA THR A 215 23.71 -1.81 33.23
C THR A 215 24.10 -0.37 33.55
N THR A 216 24.52 0.38 32.54
CA THR A 216 24.70 1.83 32.60
C THR A 216 23.60 2.50 31.80
N GLU A 217 22.91 3.45 32.42
CA GLU A 217 21.83 4.23 31.82
C GLU A 217 22.31 5.67 31.58
N GLU A 218 22.27 6.12 30.33
CA GLU A 218 22.76 7.43 29.91
C GLU A 218 21.64 8.21 29.22
N SER A 219 21.20 9.31 29.85
CA SER A 219 20.29 10.27 29.20
C SER A 219 21.03 11.05 28.11
N GLY A 220 20.36 11.26 26.98
CA GLY A 220 20.92 12.01 25.87
C GLY A 220 19.86 12.41 24.86
N TYR A 221 20.31 12.63 23.63
CA TYR A 221 19.49 13.06 22.51
C TYR A 221 19.73 12.11 21.33
N PHE A 222 18.66 11.70 20.65
CA PHE A 222 18.69 10.84 19.48
C PHE A 222 18.35 11.64 18.21
N SER A 223 19.00 11.31 17.11
CA SER A 223 18.64 11.82 15.78
C SER A 223 19.01 10.80 14.73
N GLY A 224 18.04 10.36 13.92
CA GLY A 224 18.21 9.29 12.94
C GLY A 224 18.78 8.02 13.56
N GLY A 225 18.32 7.64 14.75
CA GLY A 225 18.79 6.44 15.46
C GLY A 225 20.15 6.59 16.16
N ILE A 226 20.87 7.70 15.98
CA ILE A 226 22.18 7.92 16.62
C ILE A 226 22.01 8.58 17.98
N TYR A 227 22.64 8.02 19.00
CA TYR A 227 22.72 8.59 20.34
C TYR A 227 23.80 9.67 20.46
N TYR A 228 23.45 10.78 21.09
CA TYR A 228 24.31 11.88 21.48
C TYR A 228 24.18 12.13 23.00
N PRO A 229 25.28 12.42 23.74
CA PRO A 229 25.22 12.63 25.19
C PRO A 229 24.37 13.84 25.64
N SER A 230 24.02 14.75 24.74
CA SER A 230 23.12 15.88 24.98
C SER A 230 22.62 16.47 23.65
N GLU A 231 21.55 17.28 23.70
CA GLU A 231 21.09 18.04 22.53
C GLU A 231 22.20 18.96 21.99
N ASP A 232 22.98 19.61 22.87
CA ASP A 232 24.12 20.44 22.47
C ASP A 232 25.21 19.61 21.76
N ALA A 233 25.46 18.39 22.19
CA ALA A 233 26.42 17.48 21.55
C ALA A 233 25.92 17.05 20.17
N TRP A 234 24.61 16.75 20.03
CA TRP A 234 23.99 16.55 18.73
C TRP A 234 24.14 17.78 17.85
N ARG A 235 23.74 18.97 18.32
CA ARG A 235 23.87 20.22 17.53
C ARG A 235 25.31 20.48 17.10
N ALA A 236 26.29 20.19 17.95
CA ALA A 236 27.71 20.32 17.61
C ALA A 236 28.15 19.32 16.52
N GLN A 237 27.68 18.07 16.57
CA GLN A 237 28.02 17.02 15.60
C GLN A 237 27.17 17.07 14.32
N ALA A 238 25.92 17.52 14.39
CA ALA A 238 25.03 17.80 13.27
C ALA A 238 25.58 18.93 12.39
N ASN A 239 26.35 19.84 12.98
CA ASN A 239 27.14 20.83 12.26
C ASN A 239 28.42 20.24 11.64
N ILE A 240 28.64 18.92 11.70
CA ILE A 240 29.64 18.19 10.93
C ILE A 240 28.91 17.49 9.77
N PRO A 241 28.96 18.07 8.55
CA PRO A 241 28.16 17.59 7.41
C PRO A 241 28.34 16.09 7.06
N GLY A 242 29.49 15.49 7.38
CA GLY A 242 29.79 14.09 7.05
C GLY A 242 29.09 13.05 7.93
N ALA A 243 28.86 13.31 9.22
CA ALA A 243 28.34 12.30 10.13
C ALA A 243 26.86 11.97 9.86
N GLN A 244 26.07 12.97 9.47
CA GLN A 244 24.68 12.80 9.06
C GLN A 244 24.56 12.02 7.74
N ALA A 245 25.45 12.33 6.79
CA ALA A 245 25.52 11.61 5.53
C ALA A 245 25.89 10.13 5.74
N GLU A 246 26.86 9.82 6.60
CA GLU A 246 27.24 8.44 6.91
C GLU A 246 26.08 7.66 7.54
N ALA A 247 25.44 8.21 8.58
CA ALA A 247 24.28 7.60 9.25
C ALA A 247 23.18 7.20 8.26
N ARG A 248 22.81 8.18 7.41
CA ARG A 248 21.83 8.00 6.34
C ARG A 248 22.22 6.82 5.46
N LEU A 249 23.43 6.84 4.90
CA LEU A 249 23.90 5.85 3.95
C LEU A 249 23.88 4.42 4.50
N TYR A 250 24.13 4.24 5.80
CA TYR A 250 24.12 2.92 6.43
C TYR A 250 22.70 2.32 6.57
N SER A 251 21.67 3.14 6.84
CA SER A 251 20.30 2.64 7.03
C SER A 251 19.44 2.62 5.76
N GLU A 252 19.83 3.31 4.68
CA GLU A 252 18.97 3.51 3.50
C GLU A 252 18.49 2.22 2.82
N SER A 253 19.33 1.18 2.76
CA SER A 253 18.94 -0.09 2.13
C SER A 253 17.80 -0.78 2.89
N GLU A 254 17.88 -0.78 4.21
CA GLU A 254 16.85 -1.36 5.07
C GLU A 254 15.57 -0.52 5.04
N ARG A 255 15.70 0.81 5.10
CA ARG A 255 14.56 1.72 5.02
C ARG A 255 13.77 1.55 3.72
N LEU A 256 14.45 1.39 2.59
CA LEU A 256 13.79 1.10 1.31
C LEU A 256 13.09 -0.26 1.33
N ARG A 257 13.75 -1.32 1.82
CA ARG A 257 13.16 -2.65 1.91
C ARG A 257 11.91 -2.67 2.80
N ASN A 258 11.96 -2.01 3.95
CA ASN A 258 10.83 -1.93 4.87
C ASN A 258 9.66 -1.15 4.26
N ALA A 259 9.94 -0.04 3.55
CA ALA A 259 8.91 0.71 2.84
C ALA A 259 8.28 -0.07 1.68
N ILE A 260 9.04 -0.92 1.00
CA ILE A 260 8.52 -1.81 -0.05
C ILE A 260 7.68 -2.93 0.57
N ALA A 261 8.16 -3.55 1.65
CA ALA A 261 7.51 -4.68 2.31
C ALA A 261 6.15 -4.31 2.95
N SER A 262 5.91 -3.03 3.23
CA SER A 262 4.62 -2.55 3.73
C SER A 262 3.56 -2.37 2.65
N LEU A 263 3.90 -2.46 1.37
CA LEU A 263 2.94 -2.35 0.28
C LEU A 263 2.11 -3.65 0.17
N PRO A 264 0.77 -3.57 0.24
CA PRO A 264 -0.06 -4.75 0.04
C PRO A 264 -0.01 -5.24 -1.43
N SER A 265 -0.27 -6.53 -1.65
CA SER A 265 -0.49 -7.12 -2.99
C SER A 265 -1.84 -6.72 -3.58
N GLN A 266 -1.96 -6.75 -4.91
CA GLN A 266 -3.19 -6.35 -5.63
C GLN A 266 -4.44 -7.15 -5.17
N ARG A 267 -5.61 -6.55 -5.35
CA ARG A 267 -6.93 -7.17 -5.08
C ARG A 267 -7.58 -7.61 -6.39
N PRO A 268 -7.73 -8.92 -6.64
CA PRO A 268 -8.33 -9.39 -7.89
C PRO A 268 -9.73 -8.83 -8.16
N GLY A 269 -9.93 -8.28 -9.35
CA GLY A 269 -11.19 -7.69 -9.79
C GLY A 269 -11.44 -6.28 -9.24
N VAL A 270 -10.48 -5.69 -8.55
CA VAL A 270 -10.51 -4.31 -8.06
C VAL A 270 -9.33 -3.59 -8.69
N ARG A 271 -9.60 -2.52 -9.43
CA ARG A 271 -8.55 -1.65 -9.94
C ARG A 271 -7.85 -0.95 -8.76
N ASP A 272 -6.68 -1.44 -8.42
CA ASP A 272 -5.81 -0.80 -7.43
C ASP A 272 -4.97 0.31 -8.10
N ILE A 273 -4.57 1.29 -7.29
CA ILE A 273 -3.72 2.39 -7.73
C ILE A 273 -2.46 2.39 -6.89
N TYR A 274 -1.37 1.90 -7.47
CA TYR A 274 -0.07 1.93 -6.84
C TYR A 274 0.62 3.26 -7.15
N THR A 275 1.07 3.93 -6.10
CA THR A 275 1.61 5.29 -6.21
C THR A 275 3.08 5.36 -5.79
N LEU A 276 3.92 5.97 -6.63
CA LEU A 276 5.29 6.35 -6.28
C LEU A 276 5.42 7.87 -6.26
N LEU A 277 5.70 8.44 -5.08
CA LEU A 277 5.98 9.87 -4.90
C LEU A 277 7.49 10.08 -4.68
N VAL A 278 8.09 11.00 -5.42
CA VAL A 278 9.54 11.26 -5.37
C VAL A 278 9.84 12.75 -5.22
N GLY A 279 10.39 13.13 -4.06
CA GLY A 279 11.00 14.45 -3.82
C GLY A 279 12.50 14.40 -4.10
N GLY A 280 12.94 15.00 -5.21
CA GLY A 280 14.28 14.76 -5.76
C GLY A 280 15.41 15.63 -5.21
N ASP A 281 15.20 16.92 -4.99
CA ASP A 281 16.27 17.84 -4.57
C ASP A 281 16.16 18.23 -3.10
N GLY A 282 17.00 17.62 -2.27
CA GLY A 282 17.08 17.87 -0.84
C GLY A 282 17.75 19.19 -0.45
N THR A 283 18.29 19.95 -1.40
CA THR A 283 18.78 21.32 -1.13
C THR A 283 17.64 22.34 -1.06
N SER A 284 16.43 21.96 -1.48
CA SER A 284 15.22 22.79 -1.40
C SER A 284 14.12 22.03 -0.64
N PRO A 285 13.80 22.40 0.60
CA PRO A 285 12.93 21.60 1.48
C PRO A 285 11.46 21.53 1.03
N VAL A 286 11.04 22.38 0.08
CA VAL A 286 9.69 22.38 -0.49
C VAL A 286 9.31 21.03 -1.12
N PHE A 287 10.26 20.33 -1.73
CA PHE A 287 9.97 19.09 -2.44
C PHE A 287 9.66 17.93 -1.52
N ALA A 288 10.33 17.83 -0.37
CA ALA A 288 9.99 16.86 0.65
C ALA A 288 8.68 17.20 1.35
N ARG A 289 8.48 18.49 1.70
CA ARG A 289 7.28 18.95 2.41
C ARG A 289 5.99 18.65 1.66
N GLU A 290 6.00 18.74 0.33
CA GLU A 290 4.76 18.52 -0.42
C GLU A 290 4.36 17.05 -0.53
N LEU A 291 5.27 16.09 -0.31
CA LEU A 291 4.97 14.66 -0.52
C LEU A 291 3.83 14.16 0.36
N ASP A 292 3.83 14.51 1.65
CA ASP A 292 2.78 14.08 2.57
C ASP A 292 1.42 14.66 2.20
N TRP A 293 1.38 15.93 1.82
CA TRP A 293 0.13 16.54 1.40
C TRP A 293 -0.38 15.97 0.07
N VAL A 294 0.50 15.71 -0.89
CA VAL A 294 0.13 15.06 -2.16
C VAL A 294 -0.37 13.64 -1.89
N ALA A 295 0.29 12.90 -0.98
CA ALA A 295 -0.12 11.57 -0.57
C ALA A 295 -1.56 11.57 -0.03
N GLU A 296 -1.86 12.45 0.92
CA GLU A 296 -3.21 12.58 1.49
C GLU A 296 -4.27 12.92 0.43
N ARG A 297 -3.98 13.86 -0.49
CA ARG A 297 -4.95 14.27 -1.53
C ARG A 297 -5.21 13.16 -2.53
N LEU A 298 -4.18 12.40 -2.89
CA LEU A 298 -4.31 11.25 -3.75
C LEU A 298 -5.08 10.12 -3.07
N ASP A 299 -4.80 9.83 -1.80
CA ASP A 299 -5.52 8.81 -1.05
C ASP A 299 -7.01 9.15 -0.91
N GLU A 300 -7.35 10.41 -0.63
CA GLU A 300 -8.75 10.87 -0.62
C GLU A 300 -9.45 10.73 -1.97
N ALA A 301 -8.74 11.02 -3.08
CA ALA A 301 -9.34 11.00 -4.41
C ALA A 301 -9.46 9.60 -5.02
N PHE A 302 -8.58 8.68 -4.62
CA PHE A 302 -8.43 7.38 -5.26
C PHE A 302 -8.64 6.19 -4.32
N SER A 303 -8.70 6.40 -3.00
CA SER A 303 -8.73 5.33 -1.98
C SER A 303 -7.58 4.35 -2.19
N ILE A 304 -6.34 4.84 -2.00
CA ILE A 304 -5.11 4.12 -2.35
C ILE A 304 -4.85 2.96 -1.37
N ASP A 305 -5.49 2.95 -0.21
CA ASP A 305 -5.51 1.82 0.73
C ASP A 305 -4.08 1.32 1.05
N GLN A 306 -3.17 2.24 1.38
CA GLN A 306 -1.76 1.97 1.73
C GLN A 306 -0.85 1.53 0.56
N ARG A 307 -1.28 1.60 -0.69
CA ARG A 307 -0.45 1.27 -1.88
C ARG A 307 0.40 2.44 -2.36
N MET A 308 1.08 3.12 -1.44
CA MET A 308 1.90 4.30 -1.75
C MET A 308 3.32 4.21 -1.18
N LEU A 309 4.30 4.37 -2.05
CA LEU A 309 5.70 4.51 -1.69
C LEU A 309 6.14 5.97 -1.84
N ARG A 310 6.85 6.49 -0.84
CA ARG A 310 7.44 7.83 -0.84
C ARG A 310 8.95 7.73 -0.77
N LEU A 311 9.64 8.42 -1.67
CA LEU A 311 11.08 8.62 -1.66
C LEU A 311 11.37 10.11 -1.54
N SER A 312 12.30 10.51 -0.68
CA SER A 312 12.60 11.93 -0.48
C SER A 312 14.06 12.21 -0.21
N ASN A 313 14.53 13.31 -0.80
CA ASN A 313 15.72 14.03 -0.40
C ASN A 313 15.31 15.31 0.35
N GLY A 314 16.10 15.75 1.32
CA GLY A 314 15.92 16.96 2.14
C GLY A 314 14.56 17.09 2.81
N GLY A 315 14.34 16.32 3.88
CA GLY A 315 13.08 16.33 4.64
C GLY A 315 13.15 15.61 5.99
N GLY A 316 14.33 15.52 6.60
CA GLY A 316 14.57 14.62 7.74
C GLY A 316 14.65 13.14 7.32
N TYR A 317 14.93 12.26 8.27
CA TYR A 317 15.15 10.83 8.04
C TYR A 317 13.85 10.01 7.87
N GLY A 318 12.77 10.62 7.36
CA GLY A 318 11.42 10.01 7.35
C GLY A 318 11.16 9.03 6.20
N PHE A 319 11.62 9.33 4.98
CA PHE A 319 11.42 8.47 3.79
C PHE A 319 12.74 7.92 3.25
N PRO A 320 12.78 6.77 2.56
CA PRO A 320 13.96 6.31 1.84
C PRO A 320 14.48 7.40 0.88
N LEU A 321 15.79 7.47 0.72
CA LEU A 321 16.47 8.47 -0.09
C LEU A 321 16.03 8.33 -1.54
N ALA A 322 15.70 9.45 -2.17
CA ALA A 322 15.46 9.49 -3.60
C ALA A 322 16.79 9.42 -4.34
N THR A 323 17.08 8.27 -4.93
CA THR A 323 18.24 8.02 -5.79
C THR A 323 17.76 7.33 -7.05
N ARG A 324 18.59 7.33 -8.09
CA ARG A 324 18.29 6.54 -9.31
C ARG A 324 17.98 5.08 -8.98
N THR A 325 18.79 4.49 -8.10
CA THR A 325 18.66 3.09 -7.69
C THR A 325 17.36 2.87 -6.93
N SER A 326 17.10 3.65 -5.88
CA SER A 326 15.88 3.47 -5.08
C SER A 326 14.60 3.72 -5.89
N ILE A 327 14.58 4.69 -6.81
CA ILE A 327 13.45 4.89 -7.73
C ILE A 327 13.24 3.66 -8.61
N GLN A 328 14.30 3.13 -9.20
CA GLN A 328 14.21 1.95 -10.07
C GLN A 328 13.75 0.69 -9.30
N GLU A 329 14.34 0.43 -8.13
CA GLU A 329 13.94 -0.70 -7.27
C GLU A 329 12.49 -0.57 -6.82
N SER A 330 12.05 0.64 -6.48
CA SER A 330 10.66 0.93 -6.11
C SER A 330 9.68 0.63 -7.24
N LEU A 331 10.00 1.06 -8.47
CA LEU A 331 9.18 0.78 -9.65
C LEU A 331 9.09 -0.73 -9.92
N ASN A 332 10.21 -1.44 -9.81
CA ASN A 332 10.24 -2.90 -10.01
C ASN A 332 9.43 -3.63 -8.94
N ALA A 333 9.54 -3.22 -7.68
CA ALA A 333 8.80 -3.85 -6.58
C ALA A 333 7.30 -3.60 -6.70
N ILE A 334 6.90 -2.36 -7.02
CA ILE A 334 5.50 -2.04 -7.29
C ILE A 334 4.96 -2.89 -8.46
N ASP A 335 5.72 -3.00 -9.56
CA ASP A 335 5.32 -3.79 -10.74
C ASP A 335 5.06 -5.28 -10.41
N GLN A 336 5.80 -5.84 -9.44
CA GLN A 336 5.61 -7.22 -8.99
C GLN A 336 4.32 -7.42 -8.17
N LEU A 337 3.81 -6.37 -7.52
CA LEU A 337 2.60 -6.43 -6.70
C LEU A 337 1.32 -6.20 -7.51
N MET A 338 1.45 -5.61 -8.70
CA MET A 338 0.34 -5.18 -9.55
C MET A 338 -0.22 -6.30 -10.45
N ALA A 339 -1.51 -6.21 -10.76
CA ALA A 339 -2.13 -6.90 -11.89
C ALA A 339 -1.98 -6.05 -13.16
N PRO A 340 -1.12 -6.43 -14.14
CA PRO A 340 -0.65 -5.51 -15.18
C PRO A 340 -1.72 -4.87 -16.07
N LYS A 341 -2.88 -5.53 -16.25
CA LYS A 341 -3.99 -5.06 -17.11
C LYS A 341 -5.13 -4.43 -16.32
N GLU A 342 -5.11 -4.55 -15.00
CA GLU A 342 -6.20 -4.15 -14.11
C GLU A 342 -5.85 -2.90 -13.33
N ASP A 343 -4.59 -2.77 -12.90
CA ASP A 343 -4.14 -1.73 -11.96
C ASP A 343 -3.49 -0.53 -12.64
N LEU A 344 -3.47 0.60 -11.91
CA LEU A 344 -2.80 1.83 -12.31
C LEU A 344 -1.46 2.01 -11.57
N LEU A 345 -0.40 2.30 -12.31
CA LEU A 345 0.82 2.88 -11.74
C LEU A 345 0.77 4.42 -11.85
N LEU A 346 0.66 5.10 -10.71
CA LEU A 346 0.72 6.56 -10.63
C LEU A 346 2.09 7.00 -10.10
N ILE A 347 2.77 7.89 -10.81
CA ILE A 347 4.09 8.40 -10.44
C ILE A 347 4.03 9.91 -10.35
N HIS A 348 4.41 10.47 -9.21
CA HIS A 348 4.59 11.90 -9.01
C HIS A 348 6.06 12.20 -8.73
N LEU A 349 6.67 12.99 -9.60
CA LEU A 349 8.06 13.42 -9.49
C LEU A 349 8.08 14.93 -9.25
N VAL A 350 8.66 15.38 -8.14
CA VAL A 350 8.84 16.80 -7.84
C VAL A 350 10.29 17.12 -7.49
N SER A 351 10.88 18.05 -8.25
CA SER A 351 12.26 18.52 -8.04
C SER A 351 12.53 19.76 -8.91
N HIS A 352 13.77 20.25 -8.88
CA HIS A 352 14.29 21.07 -9.96
C HIS A 352 14.48 20.25 -11.24
N GLY A 353 14.49 20.95 -12.38
CA GLY A 353 14.74 20.36 -13.69
C GLY A 353 15.82 21.11 -14.44
N ALA A 354 16.67 20.37 -15.15
CA ALA A 354 17.71 20.94 -15.99
C ALA A 354 17.17 21.26 -17.40
N ARG A 355 17.86 22.14 -18.14
CA ARG A 355 17.44 22.58 -19.48
C ARG A 355 17.38 21.45 -20.52
N ASN A 356 18.10 20.37 -20.29
CA ASN A 356 18.08 19.15 -21.10
C ASN A 356 16.96 18.18 -20.69
N GLY A 357 16.08 18.57 -19.76
CA GLY A 357 14.97 17.76 -19.27
C GLY A 357 15.33 16.82 -18.13
N ASP A 358 16.59 16.76 -17.68
CA ASP A 358 16.99 15.89 -16.57
C ASP A 358 16.30 16.32 -15.28
N PHE A 359 15.88 15.33 -14.50
CA PHE A 359 15.27 15.52 -13.20
C PHE A 359 16.37 15.52 -12.13
N LYS A 360 16.45 16.63 -11.39
CA LYS A 360 17.54 16.83 -10.45
C LYS A 360 17.38 15.92 -9.23
N ILE A 361 18.46 15.22 -8.86
CA ILE A 361 18.56 14.45 -7.63
C ILE A 361 19.75 14.97 -6.84
N ALA A 362 19.50 15.52 -5.65
CA ALA A 362 20.56 16.01 -4.78
C ALA A 362 20.20 15.78 -3.31
N GLU A 363 21.18 15.47 -2.48
CA GLU A 363 21.02 15.33 -1.02
C GLU A 363 22.25 15.92 -0.33
N GLY A 364 22.12 17.13 0.21
CA GLY A 364 23.22 17.80 0.94
C GLY A 364 24.58 17.70 0.23
N GLU A 365 25.54 17.07 0.92
CA GLU A 365 26.90 16.82 0.42
C GLU A 365 27.08 15.43 -0.22
N ILE A 366 26.03 14.62 -0.31
CA ILE A 366 26.09 13.29 -0.94
C ILE A 366 26.03 13.46 -2.46
N PRO A 367 27.07 13.01 -3.20
CA PRO A 367 27.06 13.09 -4.66
C PRO A 367 26.07 12.08 -5.22
N LEU A 368 24.88 12.55 -5.61
CA LEU A 368 23.87 11.77 -6.29
C LEU A 368 23.86 12.06 -7.80
N ASN A 369 23.34 11.11 -8.57
CA ASN A 369 23.17 11.27 -10.01
C ASN A 369 21.75 11.73 -10.30
N ASP A 370 21.62 12.85 -11.02
CA ASP A 370 20.38 13.20 -11.73
C ASP A 370 19.96 12.04 -12.63
N PHE A 371 18.66 11.93 -12.91
CA PHE A 371 18.16 10.94 -13.86
C PHE A 371 17.57 11.61 -15.09
N SER A 372 17.90 11.02 -16.24
CA SER A 372 17.59 11.59 -17.54
C SER A 372 16.24 11.14 -18.07
N LEU A 373 15.77 11.85 -19.09
CA LEU A 373 14.63 11.45 -19.92
C LEU A 373 14.76 9.99 -20.43
N LYS A 374 15.98 9.58 -20.78
CA LYS A 374 16.28 8.22 -21.25
C LYS A 374 16.11 7.18 -20.16
N ASP A 375 16.55 7.51 -18.93
CA ASP A 375 16.39 6.60 -17.79
C ASP A 375 14.91 6.38 -17.49
N GLY A 376 14.13 7.48 -17.40
CA GLY A 376 12.68 7.40 -17.18
C GLY A 376 11.97 6.58 -18.26
N ARG A 377 12.35 6.76 -19.54
CA ARG A 377 11.81 5.94 -20.63
C ARG A 377 12.14 4.46 -20.46
N GLN A 378 13.42 4.16 -20.23
CA GLN A 378 13.88 2.79 -20.08
C GLN A 378 13.19 2.09 -18.91
N TRP A 379 13.04 2.76 -17.77
CA TRP A 379 12.37 2.17 -16.62
C TRP A 379 10.88 1.90 -16.89
N LEU A 380 10.16 2.86 -17.45
CA LEU A 380 8.72 2.73 -17.69
C LEU A 380 8.35 1.83 -18.88
N GLU A 381 9.28 1.58 -19.81
CA GLU A 381 9.10 0.60 -20.89
C GLU A 381 9.42 -0.84 -20.44
N ASN A 382 10.12 -1.02 -19.32
CA ASN A 382 10.53 -2.34 -18.80
C ASN A 382 9.59 -2.90 -17.72
N ILE A 383 8.69 -2.09 -17.18
CA ILE A 383 7.64 -2.54 -16.25
C ILE A 383 6.48 -3.19 -17.01
N ASN A 384 5.84 -4.17 -16.39
CA ASN A 384 4.71 -4.90 -16.96
C ASN A 384 3.41 -4.12 -16.86
N ALA A 385 3.24 -3.28 -15.85
CA ALA A 385 2.07 -2.42 -15.65
C ALA A 385 1.71 -1.65 -16.92
N GLN A 386 0.56 -2.01 -17.50
CA GLN A 386 0.14 -1.50 -18.81
C GLN A 386 -0.24 -0.03 -18.73
N TYR A 387 -0.97 0.37 -17.68
CA TYR A 387 -1.52 1.70 -17.54
C TYR A 387 -0.74 2.52 -16.52
N GLN A 388 -0.29 3.70 -16.96
CA GLN A 388 0.65 4.51 -16.21
C GLN A 388 0.24 5.98 -16.26
N TRP A 389 0.31 6.66 -15.11
CA TRP A 389 0.06 8.09 -15.00
C TRP A 389 1.29 8.78 -14.41
N VAL A 390 2.01 9.52 -15.24
CA VAL A 390 3.28 10.17 -14.87
C VAL A 390 3.09 11.66 -14.72
N ILE A 391 3.39 12.20 -13.55
CA ILE A 391 3.26 13.61 -13.21
C ILE A 391 4.66 14.14 -12.89
N VAL A 392 5.13 15.10 -13.69
CA VAL A 392 6.48 15.67 -13.57
C VAL A 392 6.38 17.15 -13.21
N SER A 393 6.55 17.45 -11.92
CA SER A 393 6.63 18.81 -11.39
C SER A 393 8.08 19.28 -11.32
N ALA A 394 8.61 19.71 -12.47
CA ALA A 394 9.97 20.24 -12.59
C ALA A 394 10.10 21.29 -13.71
N CYS A 395 11.15 22.11 -13.66
CA CYS A 395 11.49 23.02 -14.76
C CYS A 395 11.75 22.23 -16.06
N PHE A 396 11.37 22.78 -17.21
CA PHE A 396 11.57 22.18 -18.54
C PHE A 396 10.90 20.80 -18.73
N SER A 397 9.97 20.44 -17.84
CA SER A 397 9.34 19.12 -17.77
C SER A 397 8.55 18.73 -19.03
N GLY A 398 8.12 19.68 -19.86
CA GLY A 398 7.44 19.39 -21.14
C GLY A 398 8.24 18.50 -22.10
N GLN A 399 9.57 18.40 -21.94
CA GLN A 399 10.41 17.46 -22.71
C GLN A 399 10.10 15.98 -22.41
N TRP A 400 9.49 15.70 -21.25
CA TRP A 400 9.08 14.34 -20.85
C TRP A 400 7.94 13.81 -21.72
N ILE A 401 7.06 14.69 -22.22
CA ILE A 401 5.92 14.29 -23.05
C ILE A 401 6.39 13.59 -24.32
N GLU A 402 7.27 14.23 -25.10
CA GLU A 402 7.75 13.64 -26.36
C GLU A 402 8.49 12.31 -26.13
N THR A 403 9.21 12.21 -25.02
CA THR A 403 10.02 11.02 -24.71
C THR A 403 9.16 9.84 -24.24
N LEU A 404 8.11 10.11 -23.46
CA LEU A 404 7.32 9.09 -22.77
C LEU A 404 5.94 8.85 -23.40
N ASN A 405 5.53 9.58 -24.43
CA ASN A 405 4.18 9.42 -24.97
C ASN A 405 3.88 7.97 -25.38
N SER A 406 2.71 7.46 -25.00
CA SER A 406 2.27 6.09 -25.27
C SER A 406 0.73 6.02 -25.24
N PRO A 407 0.07 5.14 -26.01
CA PRO A 407 -1.37 4.94 -25.96
C PRO A 407 -1.92 4.58 -24.57
N ASN A 408 -1.10 3.94 -23.72
CA ASN A 408 -1.52 3.50 -22.37
C ASN A 408 -1.01 4.44 -21.25
N ARG A 409 -0.59 5.67 -21.57
CA ARG A 409 0.02 6.57 -20.59
C ARG A 409 -0.61 7.96 -20.55
N VAL A 410 -0.82 8.47 -19.35
CA VAL A 410 -1.06 9.90 -19.09
C VAL A 410 0.22 10.55 -18.61
N ILE A 411 0.54 11.73 -19.11
CA ILE A 411 1.71 12.51 -18.72
C ILE A 411 1.29 13.94 -18.44
N PHE A 412 1.55 14.44 -17.23
CA PHE A 412 1.33 15.82 -16.82
C PHE A 412 2.66 16.50 -16.50
N THR A 413 2.87 17.72 -17.00
CA THR A 413 4.11 18.47 -16.78
C THR A 413 3.81 19.87 -16.27
N SER A 414 4.59 20.33 -15.29
CA SER A 414 4.39 21.65 -14.67
C SER A 414 4.88 22.82 -15.53
N ALA A 415 5.64 22.56 -16.58
CA ALA A 415 6.14 23.57 -17.50
C ALA A 415 6.27 23.03 -18.93
N ALA A 416 6.30 23.95 -19.89
CA ALA A 416 6.68 23.65 -21.26
C ALA A 416 8.17 23.34 -21.39
N ALA A 417 8.55 22.66 -22.49
CA ALA A 417 9.90 22.17 -22.73
C ALA A 417 11.01 23.25 -22.65
N ASP A 418 10.68 24.52 -22.94
CA ASP A 418 11.59 25.66 -22.93
C ASP A 418 11.39 26.61 -21.74
N ARG A 419 10.57 26.23 -20.74
CA ARG A 419 10.14 27.09 -19.63
C ARG A 419 10.54 26.54 -18.26
N SER A 420 10.73 27.45 -17.31
CA SER A 420 10.82 27.12 -15.89
C SER A 420 9.42 27.09 -15.27
N SER A 421 9.24 26.25 -14.25
CA SER A 421 8.09 26.26 -13.34
C SER A 421 8.36 27.15 -12.12
N PHE A 422 7.35 27.41 -11.28
CA PHE A 422 7.42 28.34 -10.15
C PHE A 422 6.82 27.74 -8.86
N GLY A 423 7.00 28.44 -7.74
CA GLY A 423 6.51 28.02 -6.42
C GLY A 423 7.45 27.08 -5.65
N CYS A 424 8.70 26.94 -6.09
CA CYS A 424 9.69 26.07 -5.47
C CYS A 424 10.69 26.84 -4.58
N SER A 425 10.26 27.94 -3.94
CA SER A 425 11.14 28.68 -3.01
C SER A 425 11.20 28.00 -1.65
N ASP A 426 12.23 28.28 -0.86
CA ASP A 426 12.42 27.65 0.46
C ASP A 426 11.29 27.97 1.45
N ASP A 427 10.63 29.12 1.30
CA ASP A 427 9.45 29.52 2.10
C ASP A 427 8.12 28.98 1.55
N SER A 428 8.14 28.27 0.42
CA SER A 428 6.92 27.70 -0.16
C SER A 428 6.58 26.37 0.51
N GLU A 429 5.32 26.19 0.89
CA GLU A 429 4.81 24.91 1.40
C GLU A 429 4.82 23.82 0.32
N ARG A 430 4.58 24.22 -0.94
CA ARG A 430 4.49 23.32 -2.11
C ARG A 430 4.66 24.10 -3.41
N THR A 431 4.97 23.40 -4.49
CA THR A 431 5.03 23.99 -5.83
C THR A 431 3.66 24.51 -6.27
N TRP A 432 3.63 25.56 -7.10
CA TRP A 432 2.36 26.10 -7.60
C TRP A 432 1.61 25.09 -8.47
N PHE A 433 2.34 24.25 -9.20
CA PHE A 433 1.72 23.20 -9.98
C PHE A 433 1.07 22.13 -9.10
N SER A 434 1.76 21.60 -8.09
CA SER A 434 1.16 20.63 -7.16
C SER A 434 -0.02 21.25 -6.39
N SER A 435 0.09 22.51 -5.98
CA SER A 435 -1.03 23.25 -5.36
C SER A 435 -2.25 23.36 -6.28
N ALA A 436 -2.05 23.58 -7.57
CA ALA A 436 -3.12 23.68 -8.55
C ALA A 436 -3.74 22.32 -8.86
N LEU A 437 -2.88 21.31 -9.10
CA LEU A 437 -3.28 19.98 -9.55
C LEU A 437 -4.04 19.22 -8.47
N TYR A 438 -3.51 19.17 -7.25
CA TYR A 438 -4.13 18.43 -6.14
C TYR A 438 -5.03 19.30 -5.23
N GLY A 439 -5.17 20.58 -5.56
CA GLY A 439 -6.12 21.48 -4.92
C GLY A 439 -7.51 21.41 -5.56
N GLU A 440 -8.11 22.56 -5.84
CA GLU A 440 -9.47 22.64 -6.39
C GLU A 440 -9.64 21.94 -7.75
N ALA A 441 -8.57 21.79 -8.55
CA ALA A 441 -8.67 21.08 -9.82
C ALA A 441 -9.06 19.60 -9.62
N LEU A 442 -8.66 19.00 -8.50
CA LEU A 442 -9.02 17.62 -8.15
C LEU A 442 -10.54 17.46 -7.95
N ASN A 443 -11.25 18.54 -7.59
CA ASN A 443 -12.71 18.56 -7.49
C ASN A 443 -13.43 18.43 -8.84
N GLN A 444 -12.72 18.63 -9.97
CA GLN A 444 -13.26 18.30 -11.30
C GLN A 444 -13.38 16.79 -11.51
N GLY A 445 -12.84 15.99 -10.59
CA GLY A 445 -12.82 14.55 -10.63
C GLY A 445 -11.64 14.00 -11.43
N VAL A 446 -11.14 12.85 -10.99
CA VAL A 446 -9.99 12.16 -11.60
C VAL A 446 -10.37 11.33 -12.84
N TYR A 447 -11.67 11.22 -13.16
CA TYR A 447 -12.18 10.42 -14.26
C TYR A 447 -12.00 11.04 -15.65
N ASN A 448 -11.82 12.37 -15.70
CA ASN A 448 -11.47 13.07 -16.92
C ASN A 448 -10.11 13.75 -16.74
N PRO A 449 -9.00 13.05 -17.07
CA PRO A 449 -7.65 13.58 -16.93
C PRO A 449 -7.45 14.92 -17.63
N GLU A 450 -8.06 15.12 -18.80
CA GLU A 450 -7.93 16.37 -19.57
C GLU A 450 -8.60 17.54 -18.83
N ALA A 451 -9.83 17.34 -18.34
CA ALA A 451 -10.55 18.38 -17.60
C ALA A 451 -9.85 18.72 -16.27
N TRP A 452 -9.35 17.70 -15.57
CA TRP A 452 -8.56 17.88 -14.35
C TRP A 452 -7.30 18.72 -14.63
N PHE A 453 -6.56 18.39 -15.69
CA PHE A 453 -5.35 19.13 -16.04
C PHE A 453 -5.64 20.57 -16.50
N GLU A 454 -6.65 20.78 -17.33
CA GLU A 454 -6.98 22.13 -17.81
C GLU A 454 -7.40 23.06 -16.65
N ALA A 455 -8.13 22.54 -15.65
CA ALA A 455 -8.42 23.30 -14.44
C ALA A 455 -7.14 23.68 -13.67
N ALA A 456 -6.20 22.74 -13.52
CA ALA A 456 -4.91 23.02 -12.88
C ALA A 456 -4.09 24.07 -13.65
N LYS A 457 -4.05 23.97 -14.97
CA LYS A 457 -3.32 24.90 -15.86
C LYS A 457 -3.88 26.32 -15.80
N LEU A 458 -5.21 26.46 -15.75
CA LEU A 458 -5.85 27.77 -15.52
C LEU A 458 -5.40 28.34 -14.18
N LYS A 459 -5.40 27.53 -13.12
CA LYS A 459 -5.00 27.99 -11.79
C LYS A 459 -3.53 28.41 -11.69
N VAL A 460 -2.62 27.67 -12.33
CA VAL A 460 -1.21 28.08 -12.46
C VAL A 460 -1.08 29.42 -13.17
N THR A 461 -1.83 29.61 -14.25
CA THR A 461 -1.82 30.86 -15.02
C THR A 461 -2.31 32.05 -14.18
N GLU A 462 -3.34 31.85 -13.34
CA GLU A 462 -3.81 32.87 -12.39
C GLU A 462 -2.72 33.23 -11.37
N MET A 463 -2.13 32.23 -10.71
CA MET A 463 -1.05 32.44 -9.72
C MET A 463 0.13 33.21 -10.33
N GLU A 464 0.54 32.88 -11.56
CA GLU A 464 1.60 33.60 -12.25
C GLU A 464 1.24 35.06 -12.57
N GLN A 465 -0.02 35.34 -12.91
CA GLN A 465 -0.49 36.70 -13.14
C GLN A 465 -0.55 37.52 -11.85
N GLU A 466 -1.08 36.94 -10.78
CA GLU A 466 -1.14 37.57 -9.46
C GLU A 466 0.24 37.93 -8.93
N GLN A 467 1.24 37.08 -9.20
CA GLN A 467 2.64 37.30 -8.82
C GLN A 467 3.39 38.22 -9.81
N GLY A 468 2.70 38.79 -10.81
CA GLY A 468 3.27 39.75 -11.76
C GLY A 468 4.28 39.13 -12.74
N ILE A 469 4.25 37.81 -12.95
CA ILE A 469 5.11 37.14 -13.92
C ILE A 469 4.68 37.56 -15.33
N LYS A 470 5.64 38.06 -16.12
CA LYS A 470 5.38 38.44 -17.51
C LYS A 470 4.87 37.22 -18.28
N LYS A 471 3.81 37.39 -19.08
CA LYS A 471 3.24 36.32 -19.92
C LYS A 471 4.27 35.56 -20.76
N SER A 472 5.31 36.25 -21.23
CA SER A 472 6.42 35.64 -21.97
C SER A 472 7.33 34.75 -21.11
N ARG A 473 7.06 34.58 -19.82
CA ARG A 473 7.80 33.75 -18.85
C ARG A 473 6.88 32.78 -18.09
N HIS A 474 5.59 32.74 -18.43
CA HIS A 474 4.66 31.75 -17.89
C HIS A 474 5.19 30.34 -18.13
N SER A 475 4.97 29.44 -17.16
CA SER A 475 5.46 28.07 -17.18
C SER A 475 4.80 27.25 -18.27
N LEU A 476 3.53 27.53 -18.58
CA LEU A 476 2.72 26.85 -19.60
C LEU A 476 2.68 25.33 -19.39
N PRO A 477 2.04 24.83 -18.31
CA PRO A 477 1.86 23.39 -18.07
C PRO A 477 1.30 22.66 -19.31
N GLN A 478 1.79 21.44 -19.56
CA GLN A 478 1.40 20.61 -20.70
C GLN A 478 0.98 19.20 -20.26
N TYR A 479 0.20 18.52 -21.10
CA TYR A 479 -0.18 17.13 -20.87
C TYR A 479 -0.18 16.31 -22.16
N SER A 480 -0.16 14.99 -21.98
CA SER A 480 -0.52 13.99 -22.99
C SER A 480 -1.42 12.94 -22.35
N VAL A 481 -2.48 12.53 -23.05
CA VAL A 481 -3.39 11.46 -22.62
C VAL A 481 -3.46 10.43 -23.74
N GLY A 482 -3.02 9.21 -23.44
CA GLY A 482 -3.12 8.08 -24.35
C GLY A 482 -4.56 7.61 -24.55
N GLU A 483 -4.90 7.25 -25.79
CA GLU A 483 -6.25 6.81 -26.16
C GLU A 483 -6.66 5.51 -25.46
N ASP A 484 -5.79 4.50 -25.46
CA ASP A 484 -6.05 3.20 -24.80
C ASP A 484 -6.21 3.38 -23.29
N PHE A 485 -5.39 4.25 -22.68
CA PHE A 485 -5.55 4.60 -21.26
C PHE A 485 -6.93 5.21 -21.00
N LEU A 486 -7.35 6.18 -21.81
CA LEU A 486 -8.59 6.90 -21.57
C LEU A 486 -9.81 5.97 -21.69
N ILE A 487 -9.80 5.06 -22.67
CA ILE A 487 -10.82 4.03 -22.85
C ILE A 487 -10.87 3.16 -21.59
N TRP A 488 -9.76 2.55 -21.20
CA TRP A 488 -9.68 1.69 -20.02
C TRP A 488 -10.10 2.41 -18.74
N TRP A 489 -9.65 3.65 -18.55
CA TRP A 489 -9.92 4.44 -17.35
C TRP A 489 -11.41 4.75 -17.20
N GLN A 490 -12.12 4.97 -18.33
CA GLN A 490 -13.55 5.25 -18.36
C GLN A 490 -14.43 3.98 -18.30
N GLU A 491 -13.97 2.85 -18.83
CA GLU A 491 -14.75 1.60 -18.90
C GLU A 491 -15.15 1.04 -17.53
N SER A 492 -14.31 1.16 -16.50
CA SER A 492 -14.61 0.68 -15.13
C SER A 492 -15.79 1.37 -14.46
N ASN A 493 -16.21 2.52 -14.97
CA ASN A 493 -17.31 3.31 -14.40
C ASN A 493 -18.66 3.04 -15.06
N SER A 494 -18.71 2.12 -16.02
CA SER A 494 -19.97 1.71 -16.68
C SER A 494 -20.86 0.80 -15.81
N THR A 495 -20.41 0.45 -14.60
CA THR A 495 -21.02 -0.58 -13.74
C THR A 495 -21.55 -0.06 -12.39
N TYR A 496 -21.82 1.25 -12.29
CA TYR A 496 -22.54 1.85 -11.16
C TYR A 496 -23.81 2.56 -11.59
#